data_AF-A0A7K6ILS3-F1
#
_entry.id   AF-A0A7K6ILS3-F1
#
_cell.length_a   1.000
_cell.length_b   1.000
_cell.length_c   1.000
_cell.angle_alpha   90.00
_cell.angle_beta   90.00
_cell.angle_gamma   90.00
#
_symmetry.space_group_name_H-M   'P 1'
#
loop_
_entity.id
_entity.type
_entity.pdbx_description
1 polymer ?
#
loop_
_entity_poly.entity_id
_entity_poly.type
_entity_poly.pdbx_seq_one_letter_code
_entity_poly.pdbx_strand_id
1 'polypeptide(L)'
;IPPGQSFTYSWSLTTEDGPTQADPRCLTRFYYSSIDPVRDTASGLIGPLLICSKKSMDQRGNQVDNMKLVLFSVFDENHSWYLQDNIRRFCSDAAHVNTQDPQFYASNVMHTINGYVSDTLPGLVMAQQQRVRWHLLNMGSTEDIHSIHFHGQLFNVRTSQEYRMGVYNLYPGVFRTVEMWPSHAGIWRVECKVGEH
;
A
#
# COMPACT_ATOMS: atom_id res chain seq x y z
N ILE A 1 -8.77 20.72 7.27
CA ILE A 1 -8.80 21.95 6.43
C ILE A 1 -10.21 22.08 5.88
N PRO A 2 -10.91 23.21 6.07
CA PRO A 2 -12.28 23.37 5.56
C PRO A 2 -12.35 23.26 4.03
N PRO A 3 -13.47 22.78 3.46
CA PRO A 3 -13.67 22.74 2.02
C PRO A 3 -13.44 24.11 1.36
N GLY A 4 -12.69 24.14 0.25
CA GLY A 4 -12.38 25.37 -0.48
C GLY A 4 -11.22 26.20 0.08
N GLN A 5 -10.61 25.79 1.20
CA GLN A 5 -9.41 26.42 1.75
C GLN A 5 -8.15 25.60 1.46
N SER A 6 -6.99 26.25 1.55
CA SER A 6 -5.68 25.62 1.42
C SER A 6 -4.82 25.89 2.65
N PHE A 7 -4.06 24.89 3.08
CA PHE A 7 -3.06 25.04 4.12
C PHE A 7 -1.79 24.28 3.72
N THR A 8 -0.63 24.84 4.01
CA THR A 8 0.66 24.22 3.70
C THR A 8 1.28 23.67 4.98
N TYR A 9 1.44 22.35 5.05
CA TYR A 9 2.26 21.70 6.08
C TYR A 9 3.72 21.74 5.66
N SER A 10 4.60 22.11 6.60
CA SER A 10 6.05 22.08 6.41
C SER A 10 6.66 21.11 7.41
N TRP A 11 7.31 20.06 6.90
CA TRP A 11 8.02 19.07 7.69
C TRP A 11 9.52 19.21 7.44
N SER A 12 10.28 19.54 8.48
CA SER A 12 11.74 19.57 8.43
C SER A 12 12.28 18.17 8.73
N LEU A 13 12.87 17.53 7.73
CA LEU A 13 13.50 16.21 7.89
C LEU A 13 14.85 16.35 8.59
N THR A 14 15.04 15.60 9.66
CA THR A 14 16.31 15.47 10.38
C THR A 14 17.06 14.21 9.95
N THR A 15 18.29 14.04 10.44
CA THR A 15 19.04 12.80 10.22
C THR A 15 18.41 11.58 10.89
N GLU A 16 17.57 11.77 11.91
CA GLU A 16 16.88 10.70 12.63
C GLU A 16 15.65 10.18 11.87
N ASP A 17 15.07 11.01 10.99
CA ASP A 17 13.94 10.61 10.13
C ASP A 17 14.39 9.79 8.92
N GLY A 18 15.68 9.88 8.59
CA GLY A 18 16.29 9.23 7.44
C GLY A 18 16.79 7.81 7.72
N PRO A 19 17.12 7.05 6.67
CA PRO A 19 17.70 5.72 6.83
C PRO A 19 19.09 5.77 7.49
N THR A 20 19.32 4.85 8.44
CA THR A 20 20.63 4.58 9.03
C THR A 20 21.51 3.74 8.09
N GLN A 21 22.76 3.43 8.50
CA GLN A 21 23.63 2.55 7.71
C GLN A 21 23.13 1.11 7.61
N ALA A 22 22.32 0.65 8.56
CA ALA A 22 21.71 -0.67 8.55
C ALA A 22 20.44 -0.71 7.70
N ASP A 23 19.84 0.45 7.43
CA ASP A 23 18.58 0.54 6.69
C ASP A 23 18.77 0.47 5.16
N PRO A 24 17.70 0.14 4.42
CA PRO A 24 17.64 0.37 2.99
C PRO A 24 17.87 1.85 2.64
N ARG A 25 18.23 2.13 1.39
CA ARG A 25 18.50 3.50 0.90
C ARG A 25 17.34 4.49 1.10
N CYS A 26 16.11 3.98 1.12
CA CYS A 26 14.90 4.74 1.34
C CYS A 26 14.02 4.03 2.38
N LEU A 27 13.53 4.80 3.36
CA LEU A 27 12.49 4.39 4.28
C LEU A 27 11.14 4.76 3.71
N THR A 28 10.15 3.89 3.93
CA THR A 28 8.76 4.16 3.56
C THR A 28 7.99 4.57 4.81
N ARG A 29 7.29 5.69 4.71
CA ARG A 29 6.30 6.17 5.68
C ARG A 29 4.97 6.30 4.94
N PHE A 30 3.92 6.60 5.67
CA PHE A 30 2.63 6.95 5.10
C PHE A 30 2.15 8.26 5.71
N TYR A 31 1.41 9.02 4.92
CA TYR A 31 0.63 10.15 5.39
C TYR A 31 -0.85 9.84 5.16
N TYR A 32 -1.69 10.33 6.06
CA TYR A 32 -3.13 10.14 6.05
C TYR A 32 -3.78 11.36 6.70
N SER A 33 -5.09 11.52 6.48
CA SER A 33 -5.84 12.57 7.17
C SER A 33 -6.07 12.19 8.63
N SER A 34 -5.77 13.11 9.54
CA SER A 34 -5.89 12.89 10.99
C SER A 34 -7.20 13.43 11.59
N ILE A 35 -8.16 13.86 10.77
CA ILE A 35 -9.44 14.43 11.27
C ILE A 35 -10.34 13.32 11.78
N ASP A 36 -10.63 12.34 10.93
CA ASP A 36 -11.24 11.08 11.30
C ASP A 36 -10.42 9.95 10.67
N PRO A 37 -9.36 9.46 11.35
CA PRO A 37 -8.44 8.49 10.76
C PRO A 37 -9.11 7.24 10.21
N VAL A 38 -10.21 6.79 10.83
CA VAL A 38 -10.94 5.60 10.39
C VAL A 38 -11.71 5.90 9.11
N ARG A 39 -12.56 6.94 9.11
CA ARG A 39 -13.41 7.24 7.96
C ARG A 39 -12.62 7.83 6.79
N ASP A 40 -11.63 8.65 7.07
CA ASP A 40 -10.82 9.31 6.04
C ASP A 40 -9.96 8.28 5.28
N THR A 41 -9.36 7.32 5.99
CA THR A 41 -8.58 6.24 5.34
C THR A 41 -9.50 5.26 4.61
N ALA A 42 -10.64 4.88 5.18
CA ALA A 42 -11.67 4.08 4.51
C ALA A 42 -12.18 4.76 3.22
N SER A 43 -12.20 6.09 3.18
CA SER A 43 -12.57 6.88 2.00
C SER A 43 -11.41 7.07 0.99
N GLY A 44 -10.24 6.48 1.27
CA GLY A 44 -9.09 6.47 0.36
C GLY A 44 -8.00 7.52 0.63
N LEU A 45 -8.08 8.30 1.72
CA LEU A 45 -7.08 9.34 2.03
C LEU A 45 -5.84 8.76 2.71
N ILE A 46 -5.00 8.08 1.92
CA ILE A 46 -3.71 7.55 2.32
C ILE A 46 -2.70 7.70 1.19
N GLY A 47 -1.44 7.99 1.53
CA GLY A 47 -0.37 8.02 0.56
C GLY A 47 0.98 7.66 1.16
N PRO A 48 1.91 7.15 0.33
CA PRO A 48 3.26 6.84 0.78
C PRO A 48 4.15 8.10 0.80
N LEU A 49 5.07 8.13 1.75
CA LEU A 49 6.16 9.10 1.83
C LEU A 49 7.49 8.34 1.85
N LEU A 50 8.34 8.56 0.85
CA LEU A 50 9.67 7.95 0.80
C LEU A 50 10.71 8.94 1.32
N ILE A 51 11.44 8.55 2.38
CA ILE A 51 12.54 9.31 2.94
C ILE A 51 13.84 8.61 2.58
N CYS A 52 14.60 9.20 1.65
CA CYS A 52 15.81 8.60 1.11
C CYS A 52 17.08 9.27 1.64
N SER A 53 18.17 8.49 1.73
CA SER A 53 19.48 9.07 1.97
C SER A 53 19.89 10.00 0.82
N LYS A 54 20.59 11.09 1.14
CA LYS A 54 20.96 12.16 0.18
C LYS A 54 21.65 11.68 -1.10
N LYS A 55 22.34 10.52 -1.06
CA LYS A 55 23.06 9.93 -2.20
C LYS A 55 22.20 9.03 -3.11
N SER A 56 20.91 8.87 -2.80
CA SER A 56 20.01 7.93 -3.50
C SER A 56 19.13 8.60 -4.56
N MET A 57 19.24 9.92 -4.71
CA MET A 57 18.55 10.70 -5.74
C MET A 57 19.56 11.28 -6.73
N ASP A 58 19.18 11.37 -8.00
CA ASP A 58 19.97 12.09 -9.00
C ASP A 58 19.97 13.61 -8.70
N GLN A 59 20.74 14.38 -9.47
CA GLN A 59 20.82 15.84 -9.31
C GLN A 59 19.49 16.57 -9.57
N ARG A 60 18.50 15.89 -10.17
CA ARG A 60 17.16 16.39 -10.48
C ARG A 60 16.12 15.95 -9.43
N GLY A 61 16.53 15.18 -8.41
CA GLY A 61 15.64 14.61 -7.41
C GLY A 61 14.92 13.32 -7.83
N ASN A 62 15.23 12.76 -9.00
CA ASN A 62 14.66 11.47 -9.40
C ASN A 62 15.38 10.35 -8.67
N GLN A 63 14.60 9.35 -8.26
CA GLN A 63 15.17 8.13 -7.70
C GLN A 63 15.94 7.35 -8.76
N VAL A 64 17.18 6.96 -8.44
CA VAL A 64 18.10 6.28 -9.36
C VAL A 64 17.75 4.79 -9.55
N ASP A 65 16.76 4.29 -8.81
CA ASP A 65 16.47 2.87 -8.65
C ASP A 65 15.03 2.55 -9.09
N ASN A 66 14.81 1.40 -9.75
CA ASN A 66 13.47 0.94 -10.16
C ASN A 66 12.66 0.52 -8.93
N MET A 67 11.74 1.37 -8.49
CA MET A 67 10.93 1.16 -7.29
C MET A 67 9.47 0.91 -7.65
N LYS A 68 8.85 -0.01 -6.92
CA LYS A 68 7.42 -0.33 -7.00
C LYS A 68 6.81 -0.18 -5.63
N LEU A 69 5.70 0.55 -5.55
CA LEU A 69 4.99 0.76 -4.31
C LEU A 69 3.65 0.06 -4.35
N VAL A 70 3.41 -0.79 -3.35
CA VAL A 70 2.19 -1.57 -3.22
C VAL A 70 1.69 -1.47 -1.77
N LEU A 71 0.50 -0.92 -1.64
CA LEU A 71 -0.28 -0.89 -0.42
C LEU A 71 -1.26 -2.05 -0.45
N PHE A 72 -1.06 -3.02 0.44
CA PHE A 72 -2.04 -4.04 0.75
C PHE A 72 -2.95 -3.49 1.83
N SER A 73 -4.25 -3.43 1.56
CA SER A 73 -5.21 -2.88 2.51
C SER A 73 -6.60 -3.41 2.23
N VAL A 74 -7.34 -3.63 3.31
CA VAL A 74 -8.77 -3.90 3.27
C VAL A 74 -9.50 -2.57 3.50
N PHE A 75 -10.13 -2.06 2.45
CA PHE A 75 -10.92 -0.84 2.53
C PHE A 75 -12.36 -1.20 2.90
N ASP A 76 -12.78 -0.81 4.10
CA ASP A 76 -14.15 -0.97 4.55
C ASP A 76 -15.01 0.23 4.14
N GLU A 77 -15.68 0.12 2.99
CA GLU A 77 -16.55 1.18 2.47
C GLU A 77 -17.76 1.47 3.38
N ASN A 78 -18.09 0.60 4.34
CA ASN A 78 -19.13 0.89 5.33
C ASN A 78 -18.74 2.06 6.25
N HIS A 79 -17.45 2.35 6.41
CA HIS A 79 -16.94 3.49 7.17
C HIS A 79 -16.67 4.74 6.33
N SER A 80 -16.76 4.62 5.01
CA SER A 80 -16.50 5.70 4.05
C SER A 80 -17.43 6.90 4.23
N TRP A 81 -16.95 8.10 3.91
CA TRP A 81 -17.78 9.29 3.77
C TRP A 81 -18.79 9.16 2.62
N TYR A 82 -18.48 8.31 1.64
CA TYR A 82 -19.21 8.18 0.39
C TYR A 82 -20.25 7.05 0.40
N LEU A 83 -20.42 6.31 1.50
CA LEU A 83 -21.34 5.17 1.57
C LEU A 83 -22.76 5.50 1.06
N GLN A 84 -23.34 6.60 1.52
CA GLN A 84 -24.71 7.00 1.15
C GLN A 84 -24.82 7.48 -0.31
N ASP A 85 -23.75 8.05 -0.87
CA ASP A 85 -23.70 8.43 -2.28
C ASP A 85 -23.57 7.18 -3.17
N ASN A 86 -22.74 6.22 -2.74
CA ASN A 86 -22.55 4.94 -3.42
C ASN A 86 -23.83 4.10 -3.43
N ILE A 87 -24.54 4.01 -2.31
CA ILE A 87 -25.84 3.31 -2.24
C ILE A 87 -26.82 3.90 -3.25
N ARG A 88 -26.95 5.24 -3.30
CA ARG A 88 -27.88 5.91 -4.23
C ARG A 88 -27.49 5.75 -5.70
N ARG A 89 -26.20 5.59 -5.99
CA ARG A 89 -25.67 5.54 -7.35
C ARG A 89 -25.60 4.13 -7.93
N PHE A 90 -25.24 3.14 -7.12
CA PHE A 90 -24.89 1.80 -7.59
C PHE A 90 -25.87 0.71 -7.18
N CYS A 91 -26.72 0.92 -6.15
CA CYS A 91 -27.74 -0.05 -5.79
C CYS A 91 -29.00 0.16 -6.64
N SER A 92 -29.54 -0.93 -7.19
CA SER A 92 -30.78 -0.90 -7.98
C SER A 92 -32.01 -0.46 -7.17
N ASP A 93 -32.04 -0.80 -5.88
CA ASP A 93 -33.10 -0.43 -4.94
C ASP A 93 -32.51 0.19 -3.67
N ALA A 94 -32.01 1.42 -3.82
CA ALA A 94 -31.37 2.17 -2.74
C ALA A 94 -32.26 2.39 -1.50
N ALA A 95 -33.59 2.40 -1.66
CA ALA A 95 -34.52 2.69 -0.57
C ALA A 95 -34.67 1.54 0.44
N HIS A 96 -34.40 0.30 0.01
CA HIS A 96 -34.54 -0.91 0.83
C HIS A 96 -33.20 -1.50 1.26
N VAL A 97 -32.08 -0.80 1.03
CA VAL A 97 -30.76 -1.23 1.49
C VAL A 97 -30.71 -1.18 3.02
N ASN A 98 -30.45 -2.34 3.63
CA ASN A 98 -30.17 -2.45 5.06
C ASN A 98 -28.65 -2.48 5.29
N THR A 99 -28.09 -1.41 5.84
CA THR A 99 -26.64 -1.33 6.12
C THR A 99 -26.18 -2.25 7.26
N GLN A 100 -27.12 -2.80 8.05
CA GLN A 100 -26.83 -3.77 9.11
C GLN A 100 -26.92 -5.22 8.62
N ASP A 101 -27.32 -5.44 7.36
CA ASP A 101 -27.31 -6.77 6.77
C ASP A 101 -25.86 -7.26 6.59
N PRO A 102 -25.48 -8.43 7.16
CA PRO A 102 -24.12 -8.94 7.03
C PRO A 102 -23.67 -9.15 5.58
N GLN A 103 -24.59 -9.49 4.68
CA GLN A 103 -24.27 -9.68 3.26
C GLN A 103 -23.94 -8.35 2.59
N PHE A 104 -24.72 -7.30 2.87
CA PHE A 104 -24.39 -5.94 2.43
C PHE A 104 -23.05 -5.48 3.01
N TYR A 105 -22.82 -5.67 4.31
CA TYR A 105 -21.58 -5.27 4.97
C TYR A 105 -20.37 -5.90 4.29
N ALA A 106 -20.39 -7.23 4.12
CA ALA A 106 -19.32 -7.99 3.48
C ALA A 106 -19.07 -7.56 2.02
N SER A 107 -20.12 -7.16 1.29
CA SER A 107 -19.97 -6.68 -0.10
C SER A 107 -19.21 -5.36 -0.23
N ASN A 108 -19.10 -4.60 0.87
CA ASN A 108 -18.41 -3.32 0.96
C ASN A 108 -16.99 -3.45 1.56
N VAL A 109 -16.58 -4.65 1.98
CA VAL A 109 -15.22 -4.93 2.45
C VAL A 109 -14.35 -5.27 1.24
N MET A 110 -13.51 -4.32 0.83
CA MET A 110 -12.73 -4.39 -0.40
C MET A 110 -11.28 -4.79 -0.12
N HIS A 111 -10.92 -6.04 -0.43
CA HIS A 111 -9.53 -6.52 -0.35
C HIS A 111 -8.73 -6.07 -1.57
N THR A 112 -7.78 -5.14 -1.38
CA THR A 112 -7.15 -4.43 -2.51
C THR A 112 -5.63 -4.40 -2.46
N ILE A 113 -5.04 -4.16 -3.63
CA ILE A 113 -3.67 -3.67 -3.77
C ILE A 113 -3.73 -2.29 -4.45
N ASN A 114 -3.30 -1.24 -3.77
CA ASN A 114 -3.43 0.17 -4.21
C ASN A 114 -4.87 0.56 -4.59
N GLY A 115 -5.89 -0.02 -3.93
CA GLY A 115 -7.30 0.24 -4.24
C GLY A 115 -7.85 -0.52 -5.45
N TYR A 116 -7.07 -1.44 -6.04
CA TYR A 116 -7.51 -2.32 -7.13
C TYR A 116 -7.84 -3.72 -6.61
N VAL A 117 -8.93 -4.29 -7.11
CA VAL A 117 -9.40 -5.66 -6.80
C VAL A 117 -9.27 -6.57 -8.03
N SER A 118 -9.31 -7.89 -7.84
CA SER A 118 -9.41 -8.87 -8.94
C SER A 118 -8.37 -8.71 -10.07
N ASP A 119 -7.08 -8.61 -9.71
CA ASP A 119 -5.95 -8.49 -10.66
C ASP A 119 -6.02 -7.28 -11.62
N THR A 120 -6.79 -6.24 -11.28
CA THR A 120 -6.95 -5.05 -12.15
C THR A 120 -5.83 -4.02 -12.02
N LEU A 121 -4.90 -4.17 -11.07
CA LEU A 121 -3.83 -3.21 -10.79
C LEU A 121 -2.90 -3.02 -12.02
N PRO A 122 -2.87 -1.82 -12.63
CA PRO A 122 -1.99 -1.56 -13.77
C PRO A 122 -0.57 -1.15 -13.32
N GLY A 123 0.38 -1.12 -14.27
CA GLY A 123 1.64 -0.39 -14.10
C GLY A 123 2.78 -1.13 -13.36
N LEU A 124 2.59 -2.40 -13.00
CA LEU A 124 3.65 -3.26 -12.46
C LEU A 124 4.59 -3.80 -13.54
N VAL A 125 5.24 -2.89 -14.28
CA VAL A 125 6.21 -3.23 -15.34
C VAL A 125 7.63 -3.21 -14.79
N MET A 126 8.36 -4.30 -14.98
CA MET A 126 9.76 -4.45 -14.59
C MET A 126 10.56 -5.15 -15.68
N ALA A 127 11.84 -4.80 -15.78
CA ALA A 127 12.75 -5.45 -16.72
C ALA A 127 13.34 -6.72 -16.10
N GLN A 128 13.47 -7.76 -16.93
CA GLN A 128 14.18 -8.98 -16.55
C GLN A 128 15.65 -8.64 -16.22
N GLN A 129 16.22 -9.34 -15.23
CA GLN A 129 17.60 -9.17 -14.77
C GLN A 129 17.98 -7.76 -14.28
N GLN A 130 17.00 -6.88 -14.03
CA GLN A 130 17.22 -5.60 -13.38
C GLN A 130 16.71 -5.63 -11.94
N ARG A 131 17.49 -5.11 -11.00
CA ARG A 131 17.07 -5.02 -9.60
C ARG A 131 15.82 -4.15 -9.47
N VAL A 132 14.80 -4.68 -8.81
CA VAL A 132 13.58 -3.95 -8.45
C VAL A 132 13.48 -3.88 -6.93
N ARG A 133 13.13 -2.71 -6.40
CA ARG A 133 12.78 -2.55 -4.98
C ARG A 133 11.28 -2.43 -4.84
N TRP A 134 10.70 -3.31 -4.04
CA TRP A 134 9.30 -3.27 -3.68
C TRP A 134 9.16 -2.64 -2.30
N HIS A 135 8.45 -1.53 -2.23
CA HIS A 135 7.98 -0.91 -1.00
C HIS A 135 6.60 -1.48 -0.71
N LEU A 136 6.56 -2.39 0.26
CA LEU A 136 5.39 -3.09 0.71
C LEU A 136 4.82 -2.34 1.91
N LEU A 137 3.59 -1.86 1.80
CA LEU A 137 2.88 -1.17 2.85
C LEU A 137 1.64 -1.97 3.23
N ASN A 138 1.33 -1.97 4.51
CA ASN A 138 0.05 -2.46 5.01
C ASN A 138 -0.56 -1.40 5.93
N MET A 139 -1.81 -1.06 5.64
CA MET A 139 -2.65 -0.21 6.47
C MET A 139 -3.98 -0.93 6.70
N GLY A 140 -4.42 -0.97 7.95
CA GLY A 140 -5.66 -1.62 8.31
C GLY A 140 -5.83 -1.75 9.82
N SER A 141 -6.87 -2.47 10.19
CA SER A 141 -7.17 -2.94 11.53
C SER A 141 -6.18 -4.04 11.98
N THR A 142 -6.26 -4.45 13.24
CA THR A 142 -5.37 -5.48 13.81
C THR A 142 -5.48 -6.86 13.14
N GLU A 143 -6.56 -7.13 12.41
CA GLU A 143 -6.81 -8.41 11.74
C GLU A 143 -6.27 -8.44 10.30
N ASP A 144 -5.88 -7.28 9.76
CA ASP A 144 -5.42 -7.13 8.38
C ASP A 144 -3.95 -7.54 8.24
N ILE A 145 -3.64 -8.83 8.41
CA ILE A 145 -2.31 -9.38 8.11
C ILE A 145 -2.29 -9.87 6.67
N HIS A 146 -1.34 -9.39 5.88
CA HIS A 146 -1.20 -9.79 4.47
C HIS A 146 0.06 -10.63 4.26
N SER A 147 -0.10 -11.88 3.83
CA SER A 147 1.00 -12.76 3.41
C SER A 147 1.29 -12.56 1.93
N ILE A 148 2.22 -11.67 1.61
CA ILE A 148 2.54 -11.28 0.23
C ILE A 148 3.36 -12.36 -0.44
N HIS A 149 2.93 -12.77 -1.63
CA HIS A 149 3.62 -13.72 -2.49
C HIS A 149 3.75 -13.18 -3.92
N PHE A 150 4.95 -13.29 -4.47
CA PHE A 150 5.24 -12.97 -5.87
C PHE A 150 5.41 -14.27 -6.66
N HIS A 151 4.54 -14.51 -7.63
CA HIS A 151 4.58 -15.75 -8.41
C HIS A 151 5.88 -15.84 -9.23
N GLY A 152 6.54 -16.99 -9.16
CA GLY A 152 7.75 -17.29 -9.93
C GLY A 152 8.98 -16.46 -9.56
N GLN A 153 8.90 -15.60 -8.54
CA GLN A 153 10.00 -14.72 -8.13
C GLN A 153 10.30 -14.87 -6.64
N LEU A 154 11.59 -14.92 -6.31
CA LEU A 154 12.06 -14.82 -4.94
C LEU A 154 12.60 -13.40 -4.70
N PHE A 155 12.57 -12.97 -3.44
CA PHE A 155 13.09 -11.67 -3.05
C PHE A 155 13.97 -11.78 -1.81
N ASN A 156 14.80 -10.77 -1.62
CA ASN A 156 15.68 -10.63 -0.48
C ASN A 156 15.16 -9.54 0.45
N VAL A 157 15.21 -9.82 1.75
CA VAL A 157 14.86 -8.89 2.81
C VAL A 157 16.11 -8.61 3.62
N ARG A 158 16.43 -7.32 3.81
CA ARG A 158 17.51 -6.89 4.70
C ARG A 158 16.95 -6.53 6.07
N THR A 159 17.45 -7.21 7.09
CA THR A 159 17.31 -6.79 8.51
C THR A 159 18.72 -6.65 9.09
N SER A 160 19.13 -7.50 10.03
CA SER A 160 20.54 -7.59 10.48
C SER A 160 21.43 -8.30 9.47
N GLN A 161 20.85 -9.18 8.67
CA GLN A 161 21.48 -9.89 7.57
C GLN A 161 20.49 -10.00 6.40
N GLU A 162 20.95 -10.52 5.26
CA GLU A 162 20.13 -10.68 4.07
C GLU A 162 19.48 -12.07 4.07
N TYR A 163 18.15 -12.09 3.98
CA TYR A 163 17.36 -13.32 3.94
C TYR A 163 16.64 -13.44 2.62
N ARG A 164 16.73 -14.60 1.96
CA ARG A 164 15.97 -14.91 0.75
C ARG A 164 14.64 -15.56 1.13
N MET A 165 13.54 -14.99 0.66
CA MET A 165 12.18 -15.38 1.00
C MET A 165 11.30 -15.48 -0.26
N GLY A 166 10.24 -16.30 -0.17
CA GLY A 166 9.19 -16.36 -1.19
C GLY A 166 7.86 -15.73 -0.72
N VAL A 167 7.67 -15.61 0.59
CA VAL A 167 6.46 -15.03 1.21
C VAL A 167 6.89 -14.06 2.30
N TYR A 168 6.22 -12.92 2.42
CA TYR A 168 6.45 -11.95 3.49
C TYR A 168 5.13 -11.58 4.18
N ASN A 169 5.09 -11.71 5.51
CA ASN A 169 3.93 -11.30 6.30
C ASN A 169 4.06 -9.82 6.66
N LEU A 170 3.18 -9.00 6.09
CA LEU A 170 3.00 -7.61 6.50
C LEU A 170 1.95 -7.52 7.59
N TYR A 171 2.33 -6.91 8.70
CA TYR A 171 1.41 -6.55 9.78
C TYR A 171 0.88 -5.12 9.59
N PRO A 172 -0.29 -4.80 10.16
CA PRO A 172 -0.86 -3.44 10.10
C PRO A 172 0.14 -2.38 10.57
N GLY A 173 0.28 -1.29 9.79
CA GLY A 173 1.20 -0.19 10.08
C GLY A 173 2.68 -0.49 9.82
N VAL A 174 3.01 -1.71 9.37
CA VAL A 174 4.37 -2.09 9.01
C VAL A 174 4.64 -1.76 7.55
N PHE A 175 5.83 -1.21 7.32
CA PHE A 175 6.39 -0.99 6.00
C PHE A 175 7.68 -1.78 5.84
N ARG A 176 7.86 -2.38 4.66
CA ARG A 176 9.05 -3.16 4.34
C ARG A 176 9.50 -2.93 2.92
N THR A 177 10.81 -2.84 2.76
CA THR A 177 11.44 -2.81 1.45
C THR A 177 12.04 -4.19 1.18
N VAL A 178 11.68 -4.79 0.05
CA VAL A 178 12.25 -6.05 -0.41
C VAL A 178 12.91 -5.86 -1.78
N GLU A 179 14.02 -6.54 -1.99
CA GLU A 179 14.77 -6.48 -3.24
C GLU A 179 14.49 -7.73 -4.07
N MET A 180 14.10 -7.54 -5.33
CA MET A 180 13.82 -8.63 -6.25
C MET A 180 14.75 -8.55 -7.46
N TRP A 181 15.20 -9.71 -7.93
CA TRP A 181 15.91 -9.85 -9.19
C TRP A 181 15.07 -10.71 -10.14
N PRO A 182 14.25 -10.10 -11.02
CA PRO A 182 13.33 -10.85 -11.87
C PRO A 182 14.10 -11.77 -12.83
N SER A 183 13.94 -13.08 -12.65
CA SER A 183 14.75 -14.09 -13.33
C SER A 183 14.14 -14.55 -14.66
N HIS A 184 12.81 -14.62 -14.72
CA HIS A 184 12.05 -15.12 -15.87
C HIS A 184 11.08 -14.04 -16.38
N ALA A 185 11.08 -13.82 -17.70
CA ALA A 185 10.09 -12.98 -18.36
C ALA A 185 8.72 -13.67 -18.36
N GLY A 186 7.66 -12.88 -18.24
CA GLY A 186 6.29 -13.37 -18.21
C GLY A 186 5.35 -12.42 -17.47
N ILE A 187 4.08 -12.79 -17.43
CA ILE A 187 3.07 -12.11 -16.61
C ILE A 187 2.92 -12.93 -15.34
N TRP A 188 3.26 -12.30 -14.20
CA TRP A 188 3.24 -12.93 -12.90
C TRP A 188 2.35 -12.14 -11.96
N ARG A 189 1.60 -12.84 -11.11
CA ARG A 189 0.72 -12.23 -10.11
C ARG A 189 1.50 -11.89 -8.84
N VAL A 190 1.04 -10.84 -8.17
CA VAL A 190 1.35 -10.57 -6.76
C VAL A 190 0.04 -10.71 -5.99
N GLU A 191 0.03 -11.51 -4.93
CA GLU A 191 -1.20 -11.84 -4.20
C GLU A 191 -0.97 -11.89 -2.68
N CYS A 192 -2.07 -11.78 -1.95
CA CYS A 192 -2.13 -12.20 -0.55
C CYS A 192 -2.42 -13.72 -0.50
N LYS A 193 -1.71 -14.48 0.35
CA LYS A 193 -1.95 -15.93 0.54
C LYS A 193 -2.99 -16.24 1.61
N VAL A 194 -3.52 -15.24 2.30
CA VAL A 194 -4.66 -15.40 3.21
C VAL A 194 -5.90 -15.64 2.36
N GLY A 195 -6.54 -16.81 2.49
CA GLY A 195 -7.57 -17.26 1.54
C GLY A 195 -8.87 -16.44 1.53
N GLU A 196 -9.10 -15.64 2.57
CA GLU A 196 -10.21 -14.68 2.64
C GLU A 196 -9.92 -13.39 1.84
N HIS A 197 -8.65 -13.05 1.65
CA HIS A 197 -8.17 -11.82 1.01
C HIS A 197 -7.91 -11.98 -0.49
#